data_AF-A0AAF1APC7-F1
#
_entry.id   AF-A0AAF1APC7-F1
#
_cell.length_a   1.000
_cell.length_b   1.000
_cell.length_c   1.000
_cell.angle_alpha   90.00
_cell.angle_beta   90.00
_cell.angle_gamma   90.00
#
_symmetry.space_group_name_H-M   'P 1'
#
loop_
_entity.id
_entity.type
_entity.pdbx_description
1 polymer ?
#
loop_
_entity_poly.entity_id
_entity_poly.type
_entity_poly.pdbx_seq_one_letter_code
_entity_poly.pdbx_strand_id
1 'polypeptide(L)'
;MINCFVILHLVWYSVKNTLHNSQRIQLDKKTRRKRRLYNLNQMIRESDTVCRNFLRVNRRTFCVLLEMVRDVGGLSETKNMCLEEILAGFLYTLAHHKKNRTISAHFYRSGETVSRQFHACLLAILKLHDVLLKKPTPISEDCDDERWSALDGTMISVTVPSEERAKYRTRKGILSMNVLGVCSPDMEFIYVLPGWEGSAHDVRVLRDAISRPNGLKVPRGS
;
A
#
# COMPACT_ATOMS: atom_id res chain seq x y z
N MET A 1 10.98 24.20 59.82
CA MET A 1 9.60 24.14 59.32
C MET A 1 9.57 24.70 57.92
N ILE A 2 9.30 23.90 56.89
CA ILE A 2 9.11 24.41 55.52
C ILE A 2 7.84 25.25 55.54
N ASN A 3 7.98 26.54 55.21
CA ASN A 3 6.92 27.53 55.33
C ASN A 3 5.78 27.22 54.33
N CYS A 4 4.52 27.15 54.77
CA CYS A 4 3.36 26.79 53.93
C CYS A 4 3.25 27.67 52.67
N PHE A 5 3.69 28.92 52.75
CA PHE A 5 3.77 29.84 51.61
C PHE A 5 4.66 29.33 50.48
N VAL A 6 5.79 28.70 50.78
CA VAL A 6 6.71 28.16 49.77
C VAL A 6 6.07 26.97 49.05
N ILE A 7 5.37 26.10 49.78
CA ILE A 7 4.65 24.96 49.20
C ILE A 7 3.52 25.45 48.28
N LEU A 8 2.72 26.43 48.70
CA LEU A 8 1.66 27.01 47.87
C LEU A 8 2.20 27.66 46.59
N HIS A 9 3.33 28.36 46.67
CA HIS A 9 3.96 28.98 45.50
C HIS A 9 4.52 27.95 44.51
N LEU A 10 5.12 26.86 45.01
CA LEU A 10 5.59 25.74 44.19
C LEU A 10 4.44 24.99 43.52
N VAL A 11 3.35 24.74 44.25
CA VAL A 11 2.13 24.11 43.71
C VAL A 11 1.50 25.01 42.65
N TRP A 12 1.36 26.31 42.90
CA TRP A 12 0.83 27.27 41.93
C TRP A 12 1.69 27.35 40.67
N TYR A 13 3.03 27.41 40.82
CA TYR A 13 3.95 27.40 39.69
C TYR A 13 3.85 26.09 38.88
N SER A 14 3.76 24.94 39.55
CA SER A 14 3.58 23.63 38.91
C SER A 14 2.26 23.54 38.13
N VAL A 15 1.16 24.00 38.72
CA VAL A 15 -0.16 24.07 38.06
C VAL A 15 -0.12 25.01 36.85
N LYS A 16 0.45 26.21 37.01
CA LYS A 16 0.62 27.18 35.91
C LYS A 16 1.46 26.61 34.77
N ASN A 17 2.57 25.94 35.08
CA ASN A 17 3.43 25.31 34.08
C ASN A 17 2.73 24.14 33.37
N THR A 18 1.93 23.35 34.10
CA THR A 18 1.13 22.25 33.54
C THR A 18 0.05 22.76 32.59
N LEU A 19 -0.66 23.84 32.97
CA LEU A 19 -1.65 24.49 32.11
C LEU A 19 -1.01 25.07 30.84
N HIS A 20 0.13 25.76 30.98
CA HIS A 20 0.88 26.29 29.84
C HIS A 20 1.36 25.19 28.89
N ASN A 21 1.91 24.10 29.43
CA ASN A 21 2.32 22.94 28.63
C ASN A 21 1.12 22.27 27.95
N SER A 22 -0.02 22.12 28.63
CA SER A 22 -1.25 21.59 28.04
C SER A 22 -1.72 22.45 26.85
N GLN A 23 -1.75 23.78 27.01
CA GLN A 23 -2.09 24.71 25.93
C GLN A 23 -1.12 24.59 24.75
N ARG A 24 0.19 24.51 25.00
CA ARG A 24 1.21 24.31 23.95
C ARG A 24 1.02 22.97 23.22
N ILE A 25 0.74 21.89 23.94
CA ILE A 25 0.45 20.57 23.36
C ILE A 25 -0.81 20.62 22.49
N GLN A 26 -1.84 21.36 22.91
CA GLN A 26 -3.06 21.52 22.10
C GLN A 26 -2.82 22.34 20.83
N LEU A 27 -2.05 23.43 20.92
CA LEU A 27 -1.63 24.23 19.76
C LEU A 27 -0.82 23.39 18.76
N ASP A 28 0.11 22.58 19.26
CA ASP A 28 0.90 21.65 18.44
C ASP A 28 0.00 20.59 17.79
N LYS A 29 -0.91 19.96 18.54
CA LYS A 29 -1.90 19.01 17.99
C LYS A 29 -2.75 19.64 16.88
N LYS A 30 -3.26 20.87 17.08
CA LYS A 30 -4.04 21.61 16.08
C LYS A 30 -3.20 21.89 14.83
N THR A 31 -1.94 22.28 15.02
CA THR A 31 -0.99 22.55 13.93
C THR A 31 -0.69 21.29 13.12
N ARG A 32 -0.41 20.16 13.79
CA ARG A 32 -0.18 18.86 13.15
C ARG A 32 -1.40 18.40 12.35
N ARG A 33 -2.61 18.58 12.89
CA ARG A 33 -3.87 18.27 12.19
C ARG A 33 -4.01 19.11 10.91
N LYS A 34 -3.75 20.43 10.99
CA LYS A 34 -3.83 21.32 9.83
C LYS A 34 -2.82 20.91 8.74
N ARG A 35 -1.57 20.64 9.11
CA ARG A 35 -0.52 20.22 8.18
C ARG A 35 -0.81 18.86 7.55
N ARG A 36 -1.33 17.90 8.32
CA ARG A 36 -1.77 16.60 7.82
C ARG A 36 -2.86 16.74 6.76
N LEU A 37 -3.90 17.53 7.04
CA LEU A 37 -4.99 17.75 6.10
C LEU A 37 -4.50 18.47 4.85
N TYR A 38 -3.61 19.46 5.01
CA TYR A 38 -2.95 20.10 3.88
C TYR A 38 -2.23 19.05 3.01
N ASN A 39 -1.31 18.28 3.59
CA ASN A 39 -0.56 17.25 2.87
C ASN A 39 -1.47 16.24 2.15
N LEU A 40 -2.52 15.77 2.79
CA LEU A 40 -3.50 14.88 2.16
C LEU A 40 -4.19 15.54 0.97
N ASN A 41 -4.71 16.76 1.14
CA ASN A 41 -5.41 17.48 0.09
C ASN A 41 -4.50 17.84 -1.09
N GLN A 42 -3.23 18.15 -0.83
CA GLN A 42 -2.23 18.35 -1.88
C GLN A 42 -2.18 17.12 -2.80
N MET A 43 -2.11 15.92 -2.21
CA MET A 43 -2.01 14.67 -2.95
C MET A 43 -3.28 14.31 -3.71
N ILE A 44 -4.47 14.44 -3.10
CA ILE A 44 -5.72 13.86 -3.65
C ILE A 44 -6.63 14.88 -4.34
N ARG A 45 -6.49 16.19 -4.10
CA ARG A 45 -7.46 17.20 -4.56
C ARG A 45 -6.94 18.17 -5.61
N GLU A 46 -5.65 18.47 -5.65
CA GLU A 46 -5.10 19.55 -6.49
C GLU A 46 -5.32 19.35 -7.99
N SER A 47 -4.82 18.24 -8.55
CA SER A 47 -4.97 17.93 -9.97
C SER A 47 -4.70 16.45 -10.23
N ASP A 48 -5.10 15.97 -11.41
CA ASP A 48 -4.82 14.59 -11.81
C ASP A 48 -3.33 14.33 -12.05
N THR A 49 -2.57 15.37 -12.39
CA THR A 49 -1.10 15.27 -12.52
C THR A 49 -0.46 15.09 -11.16
N VAL A 50 -0.84 15.91 -10.17
CA VAL A 50 -0.32 15.81 -8.80
C VAL A 50 -0.72 14.48 -8.17
N CYS A 51 -1.98 14.07 -8.31
CA CYS A 51 -2.46 12.78 -7.81
C CYS A 51 -1.68 11.61 -8.43
N ARG A 52 -1.43 11.62 -9.74
CA ARG A 52 -0.61 10.59 -10.40
C ARG A 52 0.85 10.61 -9.93
N ASN A 53 1.42 11.80 -9.72
CA ASN A 53 2.79 11.94 -9.26
C ASN A 53 2.99 11.36 -7.86
N PHE A 54 2.04 11.56 -6.95
CA PHE A 54 2.11 11.05 -5.58
C PHE A 54 1.61 9.62 -5.43
N LEU A 55 0.51 9.26 -6.10
CA LEU A 55 -0.25 8.04 -5.81
C LEU A 55 -0.28 7.04 -6.96
N ARG A 56 0.31 7.38 -8.12
CA ARG A 56 0.27 6.59 -9.38
C ARG A 56 -1.13 6.33 -9.93
N VAL A 57 -2.14 7.03 -9.42
CA VAL A 57 -3.52 7.00 -9.88
C VAL A 57 -4.04 8.43 -10.06
N ASN A 58 -4.98 8.64 -10.99
CA ASN A 58 -5.67 9.92 -11.11
C ASN A 58 -6.75 10.05 -10.02
N ARG A 59 -7.37 11.22 -9.87
CA ARG A 59 -8.33 11.49 -8.79
C ARG A 59 -9.59 10.63 -8.89
N ARG A 60 -10.08 10.38 -10.11
CA ARG A 60 -11.26 9.53 -10.33
C ARG A 60 -10.98 8.09 -9.91
N THR A 61 -9.86 7.53 -10.36
CA THR A 61 -9.42 6.18 -9.99
C THR A 61 -9.20 6.07 -8.49
N PHE A 62 -8.63 7.10 -7.84
CA PHE A 62 -8.51 7.14 -6.39
C PHE A 62 -9.86 7.03 -5.68
N CYS A 63 -10.88 7.79 -6.13
CA CYS A 63 -12.22 7.74 -5.53
C CYS A 63 -12.89 6.38 -5.72
N VAL A 64 -12.80 5.80 -6.93
CA VAL A 64 -13.34 4.46 -7.21
C VAL A 64 -12.62 3.41 -6.36
N LEU A 65 -11.30 3.49 -6.23
CA LEU A 65 -10.55 2.60 -5.35
C LEU A 65 -10.93 2.76 -3.88
N LEU A 66 -11.18 4.00 -3.44
CA LEU A 66 -11.66 4.30 -2.08
C LEU A 66 -13.00 3.63 -1.77
N GLU A 67 -13.93 3.67 -2.73
CA GLU A 67 -15.23 2.98 -2.63
C GLU A 67 -15.04 1.46 -2.59
N MET A 68 -14.21 0.90 -3.50
CA MET A 68 -13.95 -0.54 -3.52
C MET A 68 -13.31 -1.05 -2.22
N VAL A 69 -12.30 -0.36 -1.68
CA VAL A 69 -11.67 -0.79 -0.42
C VAL A 69 -12.63 -0.72 0.77
N ARG A 70 -13.60 0.21 0.75
CA ARG A 70 -14.66 0.29 1.76
C ARG A 70 -15.67 -0.84 1.61
N ASP A 71 -16.25 -0.96 0.43
CA ASP A 71 -17.47 -1.75 0.20
C ASP A 71 -17.16 -3.24 0.01
N VAL A 72 -16.08 -3.56 -0.70
CA VAL A 72 -15.63 -4.94 -0.94
C VAL A 72 -14.52 -5.33 0.02
N GLY A 73 -13.55 -4.44 0.24
CA GLY A 73 -12.41 -4.69 1.13
C GLY A 73 -12.79 -4.70 2.62
N GLY A 74 -13.88 -4.02 2.99
CA GLY A 74 -14.35 -3.85 4.37
C GLY A 74 -13.47 -2.89 5.19
N LEU A 75 -12.66 -2.05 4.55
CA LEU A 75 -11.80 -1.10 5.24
C LEU A 75 -12.64 0.06 5.77
N SER A 76 -12.60 0.25 7.09
CA SER A 76 -13.32 1.33 7.77
C SER A 76 -12.35 2.38 8.28
N GLU A 77 -12.82 3.62 8.32
CA GLU A 77 -12.07 4.69 8.98
C GLU A 77 -11.97 4.45 10.48
N THR A 78 -10.96 5.07 11.10
CA THR A 78 -10.78 5.03 12.55
C THR A 78 -11.08 6.40 13.14
N LYS A 79 -11.35 6.46 14.45
CA LYS A 79 -11.50 7.73 15.19
C LYS A 79 -10.39 8.75 14.89
N ASN A 80 -9.19 8.25 14.57
CA ASN A 80 -8.04 9.09 14.36
C ASN A 80 -7.69 9.30 12.90
N MET A 81 -8.07 8.45 11.95
CA MET A 81 -7.58 8.45 10.55
C MET A 81 -8.72 8.12 9.58
N CYS A 82 -9.00 9.03 8.64
CA CYS A 82 -10.03 8.82 7.63
C CYS A 82 -9.56 7.84 6.55
N LEU A 83 -10.53 7.29 5.81
CA LEU A 83 -10.25 6.31 4.76
C LEU A 83 -9.33 6.86 3.67
N GLU A 84 -9.49 8.14 3.29
CA GLU A 84 -8.64 8.78 2.27
C GLU A 84 -7.19 8.86 2.73
N GLU A 85 -6.94 9.16 4.01
CA GLU A 85 -5.58 9.22 4.57
C GLU A 85 -4.94 7.82 4.60
N ILE A 86 -5.72 6.79 4.94
CA ILE A 86 -5.24 5.40 4.95
C ILE A 86 -4.83 4.98 3.54
N LEU A 87 -5.72 5.16 2.56
CA LEU A 87 -5.46 4.76 1.17
C LEU A 87 -4.35 5.61 0.53
N ALA A 88 -4.33 6.93 0.74
CA ALA A 88 -3.28 7.79 0.23
C ALA A 88 -1.91 7.45 0.84
N GLY A 89 -1.85 7.18 2.15
CA GLY A 89 -0.64 6.73 2.82
C GLY A 89 -0.12 5.39 2.29
N PHE A 90 -1.03 4.44 2.05
CA PHE A 90 -0.71 3.15 1.44
C PHE A 90 -0.16 3.30 0.02
N LEU A 91 -0.89 4.00 -0.86
CA LEU A 91 -0.48 4.20 -2.25
C LEU A 91 0.83 5.01 -2.35
N TYR A 92 1.01 6.05 -1.54
CA TYR A 92 2.24 6.84 -1.51
C TYR A 92 3.46 6.00 -1.08
N THR A 93 3.24 5.04 -0.18
CA THR A 93 4.26 4.07 0.22
C THR A 93 4.70 3.22 -0.97
N LEU A 94 3.75 2.66 -1.71
CA LEU A 94 4.03 1.80 -2.87
C LEU A 94 4.60 2.58 -4.05
N ALA A 95 4.05 3.76 -4.35
CA ALA A 95 4.39 4.62 -5.49
C ALA A 95 5.86 5.06 -5.53
N HIS A 96 6.49 5.17 -4.35
CA HIS A 96 7.84 5.72 -4.19
C HIS A 96 8.71 4.93 -3.21
N HIS A 97 8.31 3.71 -2.84
CA HIS A 97 9.03 2.86 -1.90
C HIS A 97 9.38 3.59 -0.58
N LYS A 98 8.44 4.37 -0.03
CA LYS A 98 8.70 5.17 1.18
C LYS A 98 8.80 4.26 2.41
N LYS A 99 9.70 4.61 3.33
CA LYS A 99 9.82 3.93 4.63
C LYS A 99 8.70 4.41 5.56
N ASN A 100 8.29 3.56 6.50
CA ASN A 100 7.29 3.88 7.54
C ASN A 100 7.58 5.24 8.21
N ARG A 101 8.84 5.50 8.60
CA ARG A 101 9.25 6.77 9.23
C ARG A 101 8.97 8.00 8.35
N THR A 102 9.09 7.88 7.02
CA THR A 102 8.80 8.97 6.08
C THR A 102 7.31 9.28 6.02
N ILE A 103 6.47 8.25 5.97
CA ILE A 103 5.00 8.39 5.98
C ILE A 103 4.53 8.96 7.33
N SER A 104 5.10 8.46 8.43
CA SER A 104 4.87 8.96 9.79
C SER A 104 5.16 10.46 9.90
N ALA A 105 6.29 10.92 9.38
CA ALA A 105 6.64 12.33 9.35
C ALA A 105 5.71 13.15 8.45
N HIS A 106 5.37 12.63 7.26
CA HIS A 106 4.51 13.31 6.29
C HIS A 106 3.09 13.53 6.81
N PHE A 107 2.47 12.52 7.43
CA PHE A 107 1.11 12.62 7.97
C PHE A 107 1.05 12.98 9.46
N TYR A 108 2.19 13.23 10.12
CA TYR A 108 2.26 13.48 11.56
C TYR A 108 1.55 12.38 12.37
N ARG A 109 1.85 11.11 12.06
CA ARG A 109 1.31 9.89 12.69
C ARG A 109 2.42 9.12 13.39
N SER A 110 2.09 8.33 14.40
CA SER A 110 3.07 7.38 14.95
C SER A 110 3.40 6.31 13.90
N GLY A 111 4.62 5.77 13.93
CA GLY A 111 5.01 4.66 13.06
C GLY A 111 4.19 3.40 13.30
N GLU A 112 3.70 3.19 14.52
CA GLU A 112 2.74 2.12 14.85
C GLU A 112 1.46 2.29 14.03
N THR A 113 0.87 3.49 14.03
CA THR A 113 -0.41 3.73 13.36
C THR A 113 -0.26 3.59 11.86
N VAL A 114 0.82 4.13 11.29
CA VAL A 114 1.12 3.95 9.87
C VAL A 114 1.26 2.47 9.52
N SER A 115 2.02 1.71 10.30
CA SER A 115 2.20 0.27 10.07
C SER A 115 0.88 -0.48 10.14
N ARG A 116 0.09 -0.29 11.20
CA ARG A 116 -1.21 -0.95 11.37
C ARG A 116 -2.16 -0.64 10.21
N GLN A 117 -2.28 0.63 9.83
CA GLN A 117 -3.19 1.03 8.76
C GLN A 117 -2.70 0.59 7.37
N PHE A 118 -1.38 0.54 7.16
CA PHE A 118 -0.81 -0.03 5.93
C PHE A 118 -1.21 -1.50 5.76
N HIS A 119 -1.09 -2.32 6.80
CA HIS A 119 -1.46 -3.74 6.74
C HIS A 119 -2.97 -3.94 6.62
N ALA A 120 -3.77 -3.12 7.32
CA ALA A 120 -5.23 -3.15 7.16
C ALA A 120 -5.65 -2.83 5.72
N CYS A 121 -5.04 -1.81 5.10
CA CYS A 121 -5.28 -1.45 3.70
C CYS A 121 -4.79 -2.53 2.73
N LEU A 122 -3.64 -3.15 3.00
CA LEU A 122 -3.13 -4.27 2.20
C LEU A 122 -4.14 -5.42 2.16
N LEU A 123 -4.64 -5.84 3.33
CA LEU A 123 -5.63 -6.93 3.41
C LEU A 123 -6.93 -6.57 2.70
N ALA A 124 -7.38 -5.32 2.80
CA ALA A 124 -8.56 -4.85 2.08
C ALA A 124 -8.37 -4.88 0.57
N ILE A 125 -7.20 -4.45 0.06
CA ILE A 125 -6.88 -4.49 -1.37
C ILE A 125 -6.74 -5.92 -1.88
N LEU A 126 -6.15 -6.84 -1.11
CA LEU A 126 -6.05 -8.24 -1.51
C LEU A 126 -7.42 -8.90 -1.70
N LYS A 127 -8.43 -8.50 -0.92
CA LYS A 127 -9.83 -8.95 -1.15
C LYS A 127 -10.42 -8.44 -2.45
N LEU A 128 -9.89 -7.37 -3.03
CA LEU A 128 -10.36 -6.84 -4.32
C LEU A 128 -9.87 -7.66 -5.52
N HIS A 129 -9.02 -8.67 -5.33
CA HIS A 129 -8.43 -9.41 -6.45
C HIS A 129 -9.49 -10.01 -7.40
N ASP A 130 -10.61 -10.49 -6.89
CA ASP A 130 -11.71 -11.04 -7.70
C ASP A 130 -12.43 -9.99 -8.58
N VAL A 131 -12.31 -8.70 -8.20
CA VAL A 131 -12.91 -7.58 -8.92
C VAL A 131 -11.89 -6.94 -9.87
N LEU A 132 -10.63 -6.83 -9.43
CA LEU A 132 -9.56 -6.17 -10.16
C LEU A 132 -8.90 -7.07 -11.22
N LEU A 133 -8.84 -8.38 -10.98
CA LEU A 133 -8.36 -9.34 -11.97
C LEU A 133 -9.50 -9.73 -12.90
N LYS A 134 -9.26 -9.58 -14.19
CA LYS A 134 -10.22 -9.96 -15.21
C LYS A 134 -10.31 -11.49 -15.26
N LYS A 135 -11.54 -12.02 -15.29
CA LYS A 135 -11.75 -13.45 -15.54
C LYS A 135 -11.31 -13.74 -16.99
N PRO A 136 -10.43 -14.72 -17.22
CA PRO A 136 -9.99 -15.06 -18.57
C PRO A 136 -11.19 -15.56 -19.39
N THR A 137 -11.44 -14.90 -20.52
CA THR A 137 -12.41 -15.36 -21.52
C THR A 137 -11.70 -16.26 -22.52
N PRO A 138 -12.35 -17.34 -23.00
CA PRO A 138 -11.83 -18.11 -24.11
C PRO A 138 -11.63 -17.23 -25.34
N ILE A 139 -10.46 -17.36 -25.98
CA ILE A 139 -10.20 -16.75 -27.28
C ILE A 139 -10.74 -17.74 -28.31
N SER A 140 -11.63 -17.26 -29.19
CA SER A 140 -12.20 -18.07 -30.29
C SER A 140 -11.10 -18.50 -31.26
N GLU A 141 -11.21 -19.66 -31.89
CA GLU A 141 -10.27 -20.08 -32.94
C GLU A 141 -10.32 -19.14 -34.16
N ASP A 142 -11.48 -18.53 -34.42
CA ASP A 142 -11.71 -17.53 -35.46
C ASP A 142 -11.30 -16.10 -35.04
N CYS A 143 -10.53 -15.95 -33.95
CA CYS A 143 -10.11 -14.63 -33.49
C CYS A 143 -8.96 -14.11 -34.36
N ASP A 144 -9.28 -13.23 -35.30
CA ASP A 144 -8.32 -12.49 -36.14
C ASP A 144 -7.53 -11.41 -35.38
N ASP A 145 -7.69 -11.30 -34.06
CA ASP A 145 -6.93 -10.33 -33.25
C ASP A 145 -5.51 -10.85 -33.02
N GLU A 146 -4.55 -10.32 -33.78
CA GLU A 146 -3.12 -10.62 -33.63
C GLU A 146 -2.54 -10.20 -32.27
N ARG A 147 -3.28 -9.45 -31.43
CA ARG A 147 -2.83 -9.09 -30.08
C ARG A 147 -2.78 -10.31 -29.18
N TRP A 148 -1.58 -10.83 -28.97
CA TRP A 148 -1.35 -11.90 -28.01
C TRP A 148 -1.48 -11.40 -26.56
N SER A 149 -1.96 -12.27 -25.68
CA SER A 149 -1.86 -12.07 -24.23
C SER A 149 -0.40 -11.91 -23.82
N ALA A 150 -0.10 -10.95 -22.93
CA ALA A 150 1.25 -10.77 -22.40
C ALA A 150 1.49 -11.65 -21.17
N LEU A 151 2.61 -12.36 -21.13
CA LEU A 151 3.06 -13.15 -19.99
C LEU A 151 4.50 -12.82 -19.69
N ASP A 152 4.78 -12.29 -18.51
CA ASP A 152 6.15 -11.94 -18.11
C ASP A 152 6.37 -12.06 -16.60
N GLY A 153 7.61 -12.38 -16.23
CA GLY A 153 8.08 -12.45 -14.86
C GLY A 153 8.82 -11.18 -14.47
N THR A 154 8.35 -10.49 -13.43
CA THR A 154 9.04 -9.32 -12.88
C THR A 154 9.78 -9.68 -11.60
N MET A 155 11.08 -9.40 -11.56
CA MET A 155 11.91 -9.57 -10.38
C MET A 155 11.76 -8.39 -9.42
N ILE A 156 11.19 -8.64 -8.25
CA ILE A 156 11.04 -7.65 -7.17
C ILE A 156 12.11 -7.90 -6.11
N SER A 157 12.92 -6.88 -5.78
CA SER A 157 13.93 -6.97 -4.73
C SER A 157 13.28 -7.27 -3.36
N VAL A 158 13.87 -8.21 -2.62
CA VAL A 158 13.35 -8.64 -1.31
C VAL A 158 14.43 -8.68 -0.25
N THR A 159 14.01 -8.53 1.01
CA THR A 159 14.84 -8.79 2.18
C THR A 159 14.35 -10.09 2.80
N VAL A 160 15.22 -11.09 2.85
CA VAL A 160 14.92 -12.43 3.39
C VAL A 160 15.90 -12.81 4.51
N PRO A 161 15.50 -13.72 5.43
CA PRO A 161 16.38 -14.27 6.45
C PRO A 161 17.63 -14.89 5.84
N SER A 162 18.72 -14.93 6.61
CA SER A 162 20.04 -15.36 6.12
C SER A 162 20.02 -16.78 5.56
N GLU A 163 19.22 -17.66 6.14
CA GLU A 163 19.08 -19.07 5.74
C GLU A 163 18.46 -19.23 4.35
N GLU A 164 17.60 -18.30 3.94
CA GLU A 164 16.87 -18.38 2.67
C GLU A 164 17.55 -17.61 1.52
N ARG A 165 18.56 -16.78 1.81
CA ARG A 165 19.21 -15.91 0.82
C ARG A 165 19.70 -16.65 -0.43
N ALA A 166 20.15 -17.90 -0.28
CA ALA A 166 20.61 -18.71 -1.40
C ALA A 166 19.51 -18.93 -2.44
N LYS A 167 18.26 -19.13 -2.01
CA LYS A 167 17.11 -19.38 -2.89
C LYS A 167 16.70 -18.12 -3.66
N TYR A 168 16.68 -16.97 -3.00
CA TYR A 168 16.26 -15.70 -3.61
C TYR A 168 17.37 -14.98 -4.40
N ARG A 169 18.59 -15.54 -4.42
CA ARG A 169 19.71 -14.93 -5.15
C ARG A 169 19.60 -15.20 -6.64
N THR A 170 19.47 -14.13 -7.41
CA THR A 170 19.51 -14.16 -8.88
C THR A 170 20.92 -14.43 -9.41
N ARG A 171 21.02 -14.70 -10.73
CA ARG A 171 22.30 -14.77 -11.45
C ARG A 171 23.15 -13.50 -11.33
N LYS A 172 22.51 -12.34 -11.08
CA LYS A 172 23.19 -11.05 -10.88
C LYS A 172 23.61 -10.80 -9.43
N GLY A 173 23.45 -11.79 -8.55
CA GLY A 173 23.79 -11.70 -7.12
C GLY A 173 22.79 -10.90 -6.27
N ILE A 174 21.71 -10.38 -6.88
CA ILE A 174 20.67 -9.60 -6.22
C ILE A 174 19.64 -10.55 -5.60
N LEU A 175 19.18 -10.24 -4.38
CA LEU A 175 18.07 -10.95 -3.74
C LEU A 175 16.73 -10.44 -4.28
N SER A 176 16.01 -11.29 -5.01
CA SER A 176 14.70 -10.96 -5.56
C SER A 176 13.73 -12.14 -5.52
N MET A 177 12.45 -11.81 -5.65
CA MET A 177 11.34 -12.72 -5.87
C MET A 177 10.80 -12.49 -7.28
N ASN A 178 10.51 -13.56 -8.02
CA ASN A 178 9.80 -13.48 -9.28
C ASN A 178 8.29 -13.34 -9.01
N VAL A 179 7.67 -12.38 -9.67
CA VAL A 179 6.22 -12.23 -9.74
C VAL A 179 5.80 -12.38 -11.20
N LEU A 180 5.10 -13.48 -11.49
CA LEU A 180 4.55 -13.73 -12.82
C LEU A 180 3.25 -12.94 -12.98
N GLY A 181 3.17 -12.10 -14.02
CA GLY A 181 1.95 -11.42 -14.43
C GLY A 181 1.49 -11.93 -15.78
N VAL A 182 0.18 -12.11 -15.93
CA VAL A 182 -0.45 -12.44 -17.21
C VAL A 182 -1.57 -11.44 -17.49
N CYS A 183 -1.56 -10.88 -18.70
CA CYS A 183 -2.53 -9.90 -19.16
C CYS A 183 -3.30 -10.41 -20.37
N SER A 184 -4.56 -10.02 -20.48
CA SER A 184 -5.34 -10.16 -21.71
C SER A 184 -4.73 -9.33 -22.85
N PRO A 185 -5.14 -9.56 -24.11
CA PRO A 185 -4.80 -8.69 -25.24
C PRO A 185 -5.06 -7.20 -24.94
N ASP A 186 -6.13 -6.90 -24.19
CA ASP A 186 -6.52 -5.56 -23.74
C ASP A 186 -5.69 -4.97 -22.59
N MET A 187 -4.58 -5.61 -22.23
CA MET A 187 -3.69 -5.21 -21.14
C MET A 187 -4.39 -5.21 -19.76
N GLU A 188 -5.45 -6.00 -19.59
CA GLU A 188 -6.08 -6.25 -18.30
C GLU A 188 -5.39 -7.44 -17.62
N PHE A 189 -4.96 -7.32 -16.35
CA PHE A 189 -4.40 -8.45 -15.62
C PHE A 189 -5.44 -9.56 -15.43
N ILE A 190 -5.14 -10.76 -15.91
CA ILE A 190 -5.98 -11.96 -15.72
C ILE A 190 -5.45 -12.90 -14.65
N TYR A 191 -4.14 -12.82 -14.37
CA TYR A 191 -3.50 -13.66 -13.37
C TYR A 191 -2.21 -13.01 -12.84
N VAL A 192 -1.98 -13.12 -11.53
CA VAL A 192 -0.73 -12.67 -10.89
C VAL A 192 -0.30 -13.74 -9.88
N LEU A 193 0.95 -14.22 -10.01
CA LEU A 193 1.55 -15.19 -9.12
C LEU A 193 2.83 -14.61 -8.49
N PRO A 194 2.72 -14.07 -7.26
CA PRO A 194 3.89 -13.70 -6.48
C PRO A 194 4.48 -14.93 -5.75
N GLY A 195 5.72 -14.79 -5.26
CA GLY A 195 6.29 -15.71 -4.26
C GLY A 195 7.34 -16.68 -4.78
N TRP A 196 7.70 -16.65 -6.06
CA TRP A 196 8.73 -17.52 -6.61
C TRP A 196 10.13 -16.99 -6.30
N GLU A 197 11.08 -17.87 -5.99
CA GLU A 197 12.42 -17.42 -5.63
C GLU A 197 13.16 -16.88 -6.86
N GLY A 198 14.01 -15.85 -6.70
CA GLY A 198 14.73 -15.23 -7.81
C GLY A 198 15.73 -16.13 -8.54
N SER A 199 16.04 -17.32 -7.99
CA SER A 199 16.83 -18.36 -8.67
C SER A 199 15.98 -19.31 -9.52
N ALA A 200 14.65 -19.30 -9.38
CA ALA A 200 13.77 -20.19 -10.09
C ALA A 200 13.77 -19.89 -11.61
N HIS A 201 13.73 -20.95 -12.41
CA HIS A 201 13.58 -20.83 -13.86
C HIS A 201 12.14 -20.47 -14.24
N ASP A 202 11.96 -19.62 -15.25
CA ASP A 202 10.63 -19.17 -15.69
C ASP A 202 9.69 -20.32 -16.06
N VAL A 203 10.23 -21.40 -16.66
CA VAL A 203 9.47 -22.63 -16.96
C VAL A 203 8.90 -23.28 -15.69
N ARG A 204 9.62 -23.23 -14.57
CA ARG A 204 9.16 -23.78 -13.29
C ARG A 204 8.04 -22.90 -12.71
N VAL A 205 8.22 -21.58 -12.76
CA VAL A 205 7.21 -20.60 -12.32
C VAL A 205 5.92 -20.76 -13.13
N LEU A 206 6.04 -20.89 -14.45
CA LEU A 206 4.90 -21.10 -15.35
C LEU A 206 4.21 -22.44 -15.09
N ARG A 207 4.97 -23.52 -14.89
CA ARG A 207 4.40 -24.84 -14.60
C ARG A 207 3.57 -24.83 -13.31
N ASP A 208 4.08 -24.19 -12.26
CA ASP A 208 3.34 -24.03 -11.01
C ASP A 208 2.10 -23.17 -11.18
N ALA A 209 2.20 -22.09 -11.96
CA ALA A 209 1.05 -21.25 -12.28
C ALA A 209 -0.09 -22.08 -12.87
N ILE A 210 0.21 -23.02 -13.76
CA ILE A 210 -0.80 -23.89 -14.42
C ILE A 210 -1.29 -25.01 -13.50
N SER A 211 -0.44 -25.58 -12.63
CA SER A 211 -0.80 -26.74 -11.81
C SER A 211 -1.59 -26.41 -10.54
N ARG A 212 -1.68 -25.14 -10.15
CA ARG A 212 -2.40 -24.71 -8.94
C ARG A 212 -3.93 -24.90 -9.06
N PRO A 213 -4.65 -25.19 -7.96
CA PRO A 213 -6.12 -25.28 -7.96
C PRO A 213 -6.82 -23.99 -8.44
N ASN A 214 -6.25 -22.84 -8.07
CA ASN A 214 -6.62 -21.50 -8.52
C ASN A 214 -5.61 -20.95 -9.55
N GLY A 215 -4.98 -21.85 -10.31
CA GLY A 215 -3.93 -21.53 -11.25
C GLY A 215 -4.40 -20.82 -12.51
N LEU A 216 -3.42 -20.41 -13.32
CA LEU A 216 -3.62 -19.82 -14.63
C LEU A 216 -4.42 -20.78 -15.51
N LYS A 217 -5.62 -20.37 -15.88
CA LYS A 217 -6.46 -21.09 -16.84
C LYS A 217 -6.12 -20.61 -18.23
N VAL A 218 -5.40 -21.45 -18.98
CA VAL A 218 -5.20 -21.26 -20.41
C VAL A 218 -6.46 -21.74 -21.11
N PRO A 219 -7.22 -20.87 -21.78
CA PRO A 219 -8.34 -21.33 -22.59
C PRO A 219 -7.80 -22.24 -23.69
N ARG A 220 -8.38 -23.41 -23.82
CA ARG A 220 -8.10 -24.26 -24.98
C ARG A 220 -8.89 -23.70 -26.15
N GLY A 221 -8.24 -23.51 -27.30
CA GLY A 221 -8.95 -23.35 -28.57
C GLY A 221 -9.95 -24.50 -28.72
N SER A 222 -11.14 -24.16 -29.18
CA SER A 222 -12.27 -25.08 -29.34
C SER A 222 -12.25 -25.76 -30.70
#